data_AF-A0A6B3EIF2-F1
#
_entry.id   AF-A0A6B3EIF2-F1
#
_cell.length_a   1.000
_cell.length_b   1.000
_cell.length_c   1.000
_cell.angle_alpha   90.00
_cell.angle_beta   90.00
_cell.angle_gamma   90.00
#
_symmetry.space_group_name_H-M   'P 1'
#
loop_
_entity.id
_entity.type
_entity.pdbx_description
1 polymer ?
#
loop_
_entity_poly.entity_id
_entity_poly.type
_entity_poly.pdbx_seq_one_letter_code
_entity_poly.pdbx_strand_id
1 'polypeptide(L)' 'ILLASKDLDDTFATLSQAGAEVVQEPVEQPYGIRDCAFRDPAGNLIRIQEVS' A
#
# COMPACT_ATOMS: atom_id res chain seq x y z
N ILE A 1 7.74 7.32 1.70
CA ILE A 1 6.53 8.18 1.80
C ILE A 1 5.45 7.38 2.49
N LEU A 2 4.63 8.01 3.35
CA LEU A 2 3.52 7.35 4.05
C LEU A 2 2.20 8.00 3.65
N LEU A 3 1.26 7.20 3.16
CA LEU A 3 -0.09 7.59 2.81
C LEU A 3 -1.09 6.78 3.65
N ALA A 4 -2.36 7.19 3.60
CA ALA A 4 -3.45 6.52 4.28
C ALA A 4 -4.61 6.26 3.32
N SER A 5 -5.31 5.14 3.50
CA SER A 5 -6.54 4.81 2.78
C SER A 5 -7.60 4.27 3.73
N LYS A 6 -8.87 4.54 3.44
CA LYS A 6 -9.99 3.93 4.18
C LYS A 6 -10.36 2.54 3.68
N ASP A 7 -9.96 2.22 2.45
CA ASP A 7 -10.18 0.92 1.81
C ASP A 7 -8.87 0.50 1.16
N LEU A 8 -8.08 -0.28 1.91
CA LEU A 8 -6.76 -0.67 1.47
C LEU A 8 -6.81 -1.68 0.32
N ASP A 9 -7.85 -2.51 0.27
CA ASP A 9 -8.04 -3.52 -0.77
C ASP A 9 -8.34 -2.88 -2.12
N ASP A 10 -9.29 -1.93 -2.17
CA ASP A 10 -9.63 -1.20 -3.40
C ASP A 10 -8.44 -0.35 -3.88
N THR A 11 -7.75 0.31 -2.94
CA THR A 11 -6.55 1.11 -3.26
C THR A 11 -5.44 0.23 -3.84
N PHE A 12 -5.19 -0.93 -3.23
CA PHE A 12 -4.18 -1.87 -3.69
C PHE A 12 -4.52 -2.42 -5.08
N ALA A 13 -5.76 -2.85 -5.28
CA ALA A 13 -6.23 -3.37 -6.57
C ALA A 13 -6.08 -2.32 -7.68
N THR A 14 -6.47 -1.08 -7.41
CA THR A 14 -6.34 0.04 -8.36
C THR A 14 -4.89 0.29 -8.75
N LEU A 15 -3.97 0.35 -7.78
CA LEU A 15 -2.55 0.59 -8.05
C LEU A 15 -1.88 -0.58 -8.76
N SER A 16 -2.18 -1.82 -8.36
CA SER A 16 -1.67 -3.03 -9.00
C SER A 16 -2.13 -3.14 -10.46
N GLN A 17 -3.41 -2.87 -10.73
CA GLN A 17 -3.95 -2.83 -12.11
C GLN A 17 -3.34 -1.70 -12.96
N ALA A 18 -2.98 -0.58 -12.34
CA ALA A 18 -2.26 0.51 -12.99
C ALA A 18 -0.77 0.19 -13.26
N GLY A 19 -0.28 -0.98 -12.83
CA GLY A 19 1.09 -1.43 -13.06
C GLY A 19 2.11 -0.92 -12.04
N ALA A 20 1.67 -0.46 -10.86
CA ALA A 20 2.59 -0.12 -9.78
C ALA A 20 3.36 -1.38 -9.31
N GLU A 21 4.66 -1.24 -9.05
CA GLU A 21 5.48 -2.35 -8.55
C GLU A 21 5.09 -2.66 -7.10
N VAL A 22 4.50 -3.84 -6.89
CA VAL A 22 4.14 -4.32 -5.55
C VAL A 22 5.39 -4.77 -4.82
N VAL A 23 5.66 -4.15 -3.66
CA VAL A 23 6.73 -4.57 -2.74
C VAL A 23 6.17 -5.41 -1.60
N GLN A 24 4.96 -5.09 -1.14
CA GLN A 24 4.26 -5.80 -0.08
C GLN A 24 2.76 -5.75 -0.36
N GLU A 25 2.12 -6.92 -0.41
CA GLU A 25 0.64 -7.03 -0.45
C GLU A 25 0.00 -6.52 0.86
N PRO A 26 -1.31 -6.22 0.87
CA PRO A 26 -2.02 -5.83 2.08
C PRO A 26 -1.88 -6.91 3.17
N VAL A 27 -1.30 -6.53 4.31
CA VAL A 27 -1.11 -7.45 5.45
C VAL A 27 -1.27 -6.72 6.77
N GLU A 28 -1.83 -7.41 7.75
CA GLU A 28 -1.86 -6.95 9.13
C GLU A 28 -0.48 -7.06 9.76
N GLN A 29 -0.02 -5.95 10.31
CA GLN A 29 1.24 -5.88 11.02
C GLN A 29 1.06 -6.32 12.47
N PRO A 30 2.12 -6.84 13.13
CA PRO A 30 2.05 -7.27 14.54
C PRO A 30 1.59 -6.18 15.53
N TYR A 31 1.73 -4.91 15.15
CA TYR A 31 1.33 -3.74 15.93
C TYR A 31 -0.10 -3.24 15.58
N GLY A 32 -0.89 -4.03 14.86
CA GLY A 32 -2.33 -3.81 14.64
C GLY A 32 -2.70 -2.87 13.51
N ILE A 33 -1.73 -2.43 12.70
CA ILE A 33 -1.99 -1.63 11.49
C ILE A 33 -1.98 -2.55 10.27
N ARG A 34 -2.95 -2.41 9.39
CA ARG A 34 -2.95 -3.08 8.09
C ARG A 34 -2.34 -2.15 7.04
N ASP A 35 -1.39 -2.63 6.25
CA ASP A 35 -0.74 -1.80 5.22
C ASP A 35 -0.23 -2.59 4.01
N CYS A 36 0.04 -1.86 2.92
CA CYS A 36 0.70 -2.36 1.72
C CYS A 36 1.85 -1.42 1.29
N ALA A 37 2.73 -1.90 0.43
CA ALA A 37 3.85 -1.11 -0.06
C ALA A 37 4.09 -1.27 -1.57
N PHE A 38 4.41 -0.16 -2.21
CA PHE A 38 4.73 -0.07 -3.63
C PHE A 38 6.07 0.64 -3.86
N ARG A 39 6.68 0.38 -5.00
CA ARG A 39 7.81 1.16 -5.53
C ARG A 39 7.36 2.02 -6.70
N ASP A 40 7.71 3.30 -6.66
CA ASP A 40 7.47 4.21 -7.78
C ASP A 40 8.61 4.16 -8.82
N PRO A 41 8.43 4.73 -10.02
CA PRO A 41 9.47 4.74 -11.05
C PRO A 41 10.76 5.50 -10.67
N ALA A 42 10.71 6.37 -9.66
CA ALA A 42 11.89 7.05 -9.13
C ALA A 42 12.62 6.21 -8.05
N GLY A 43 12.11 5.00 -7.75
CA GLY A 43 12.67 4.09 -6.76
C GLY A 43 12.22 4.37 -5.33
N ASN A 44 11.30 5.29 -5.09
CA ASN A 44 10.79 5.58 -3.75
C ASN A 44 9.91 4.45 -3.26
N LEU A 45 10.04 4.12 -1.96
CA LEU A 45 9.12 3.24 -1.27
C LEU A 45 7.92 4.04 -0.75
N ILE A 46 6.72 3.67 -1.20
CA ILE A 46 5.45 4.23 -0.75
C ILE A 46 4.76 3.17 0.10
N ARG A 47 4.46 3.51 1.38
CA ARG A 47 3.60 2.72 2.25
C ARG A 47 2.22 3.35 2.32
N ILE A 48 1.18 2.52 2.34
CA ILE A 48 -0.21 2.96 2.47
C ILE A 48 -0.82 2.18 3.64
N GLN A 49 -1.23 2.90 4.68
CA GLN A 49 -1.86 2.31 5.87
C GLN A 49 -3.38 2.42 5.78
N GLU A 50 -4.08 1.38 6.23
CA GLU A 50 -5.53 1.43 6.41
C GLU A 50 -5.88 2.27 7.63
N VAL A 51 -6.81 3.21 7.47
CA VAL A 51 -7.33 4.08 8.53
C VAL A 51 -8.84 3.97 8.59
N SER A 52 -9.39 3.83 9.81
CA SER A 52 -10.83 3.74 10.08
C SER A 52 -11.54 5.09 10.02
#